data_AF-A0A177LA05-F1
#
_entry.id   AF-A0A177LA05-F1
#
_cell.length_a   1.000
_cell.length_b   1.000
_cell.length_c   1.000
_cell.angle_alpha   90.00
_cell.angle_beta   90.00
_cell.angle_gamma   90.00
#
_symmetry.space_group_name_H-M   'P 1'
#
loop_
_entity.id
_entity.type
_entity.pdbx_description
1 polymer ?
#
loop_
_entity_poly.entity_id
_entity_poly.type
_entity_poly.pdbx_seq_one_letter_code
_entity_poly.pdbx_strand_id
1 'polypeptide(L)'
;MEQLLRQIKLLSEKEPKTLEQMALKLSEEVGETSQAVLSYLKANGSEYKQLGINEVKEECVDVILVSLALFYKVAENEKELKELIIRKMDKWQRKM
;
A
#
# COMPACT_ATOMS: atom_id res chain seq x y z
N MET A 1 -12.29 3.06 -11.84
CA MET A 1 -10.91 2.89 -11.33
C MET A 1 -10.02 4.09 -11.66
N GLU A 2 -10.00 4.57 -12.91
CA GLU A 2 -9.19 5.74 -13.30
C GLU A 2 -9.51 7.00 -12.49
N GLN A 3 -10.79 7.28 -12.24
CA GLN A 3 -11.20 8.41 -11.38
C GLN A 3 -10.66 8.29 -9.94
N LEU A 4 -10.65 7.07 -9.38
CA LEU A 4 -10.12 6.83 -8.03
C LEU A 4 -8.61 7.06 -7.98
N LEU A 5 -7.86 6.52 -8.94
CA LEU A 5 -6.42 6.75 -9.03
C LEU A 5 -6.07 8.23 -9.20
N ARG A 6 -6.88 8.98 -9.96
CA ARG A 6 -6.73 10.43 -10.09
C ARG A 6 -6.95 11.14 -8.75
N GLN A 7 -7.96 10.75 -7.98
CA GLN A 7 -8.20 11.30 -6.64
C GLN A 7 -7.07 10.98 -5.68
N ILE A 8 -6.58 9.73 -5.67
CA ILE A 8 -5.43 9.31 -4.86
C ILE A 8 -4.20 10.15 -5.22
N LYS A 9 -3.93 10.36 -6.51
CA LYS A 9 -2.83 11.23 -6.96
C LYS A 9 -2.97 12.65 -6.40
N LEU A 10 -4.15 13.27 -6.55
CA LEU A 10 -4.40 14.63 -6.06
C LEU A 10 -4.27 14.76 -4.54
N LEU A 11 -4.56 13.70 -3.79
CA LEU A 11 -4.31 13.66 -2.35
C LEU A 11 -2.84 13.45 -2.03
N SER A 12 -2.14 12.62 -2.81
CA SER A 12 -0.72 12.33 -2.68
C SER A 12 0.15 13.57 -2.88
N GLU A 13 -0.22 14.45 -3.83
CA GLU A 13 0.45 15.73 -4.05
C GLU A 13 0.34 16.70 -2.86
N LYS A 14 -0.63 16.47 -1.96
CA LYS A 14 -0.84 17.26 -0.74
C LYS A 14 -0.20 16.62 0.49
N GLU A 15 0.44 15.46 0.35
CA GLU A 15 1.07 14.76 1.48
C GLU A 15 2.28 15.56 1.99
N PRO A 16 2.24 16.08 3.24
CA PRO A 16 3.33 16.90 3.77
C PRO A 16 4.58 16.08 4.18
N LYS A 17 4.46 14.77 4.41
CA LYS A 17 5.59 13.93 4.86
C LYS A 17 6.75 13.97 3.87
N THR A 18 7.99 14.01 4.35
CA THR A 18 9.21 13.86 3.52
C THR A 18 9.32 12.47 2.89
N LEU A 19 10.28 12.26 1.98
CA LEU A 19 10.45 10.94 1.35
C LEU A 19 10.83 9.87 2.39
N GLU A 20 11.69 10.23 3.33
CA GLU A 20 12.10 9.38 4.46
C GLU A 20 10.93 9.08 5.38
N GLN A 21 10.10 10.09 5.70
CA GLN A 21 8.90 9.89 6.51
C GLN A 21 7.87 8.99 5.81
N MET A 22 7.73 9.10 4.49
CA MET A 22 6.86 8.21 3.71
C MET A 22 7.39 6.77 3.69
N ALA A 23 8.71 6.58 3.60
CA ALA A 23 9.31 5.25 3.70
C ALA A 23 9.08 4.61 5.09
N LEU A 24 9.17 5.41 6.16
CA LEU A 24 8.85 4.96 7.51
C LEU A 24 7.36 4.62 7.66
N LYS A 25 6.46 5.48 7.17
CA LYS A 25 5.02 5.20 7.20
C LYS A 25 4.66 3.94 6.41
N LEU A 26 5.30 3.72 5.25
CA LEU A 26 5.12 2.47 4.51
C LEU A 26 5.53 1.24 5.34
N SER A 27 6.62 1.32 6.09
CA SER A 27 7.05 0.23 6.98
C SER A 27 6.08 0.00 8.14
N GLU A 28 5.43 1.06 8.63
CA GLU A 28 4.39 1.00 9.65
C GLU A 28 3.17 0.23 9.13
N GLU A 29 2.61 0.61 7.98
CA GLU A 29 1.43 -0.06 7.38
C GLU A 29 1.69 -1.55 7.08
N VAL A 30 2.91 -1.89 6.63
CA VAL A 30 3.28 -3.29 6.41
C VAL A 30 3.36 -4.08 7.72
N GLY A 31 3.79 -3.42 8.80
CA GLY A 31 3.77 -3.98 10.16
C GLY A 31 2.35 -4.19 10.69
N GLU A 32 1.47 -3.21 10.49
CA GLU A 32 0.05 -3.30 10.87
C GLU A 32 -0.69 -4.37 10.06
N THR A 33 -0.42 -4.46 8.74
CA THR A 33 -0.88 -5.59 7.90
C THR A 33 -0.45 -6.93 8.48
N SER A 34 0.82 -7.06 8.87
CA SER A 34 1.33 -8.31 9.46
C SER A 34 0.63 -8.63 10.79
N GLN A 35 0.40 -7.61 11.63
CA GLN A 35 -0.33 -7.76 12.90
C GLN A 35 -1.78 -8.19 12.67
N ALA A 36 -2.49 -7.56 11.73
CA ALA A 36 -3.86 -7.90 11.39
C ALA A 36 -3.98 -9.35 10.90
N VAL A 37 -3.08 -9.78 10.02
CA VAL A 37 -3.05 -11.17 9.52
C VAL A 37 -2.80 -12.16 10.66
N LEU A 38 -1.79 -11.90 11.50
CA LEU A 38 -1.45 -12.80 12.61
C LEU A 38 -2.55 -12.87 13.66
N SER A 39 -3.22 -11.75 13.95
CA SER A 39 -4.35 -11.70 14.87
C SER A 39 -5.56 -12.45 14.31
N TYR A 40 -5.89 -12.23 13.02
CA TYR A 40 -6.97 -12.93 12.33
C TYR A 40 -6.77 -14.46 12.30
N LEU A 41 -5.52 -14.91 12.09
CA LEU A 41 -5.14 -16.33 12.11
C LEU A 41 -5.01 -16.90 13.52
N LYS A 42 -5.21 -16.10 14.57
CA LYS A 42 -5.03 -16.48 15.98
C LYS A 42 -3.64 -17.07 16.25
N ALA A 43 -2.61 -16.46 15.66
CA ALA A 43 -1.24 -16.85 15.93
C ALA A 43 -0.90 -16.66 17.43
N ASN A 44 -0.08 -17.55 17.98
CA ASN A 44 0.37 -17.47 19.37
C ASN A 44 0.99 -16.10 19.66
N GLY A 45 0.50 -15.41 20.69
CA GLY A 45 0.97 -14.07 21.05
C GLY A 45 0.36 -12.92 20.24
N SER A 46 -0.58 -13.18 19.33
CA SER A 46 -1.28 -12.14 18.52
C SER A 46 -2.80 -12.13 18.69
N GLU A 47 -3.38 -13.13 19.34
CA GLU A 47 -4.83 -13.23 19.53
C GLU A 47 -5.42 -12.11 20.40
N TYR A 48 -4.64 -11.52 21.31
CA TYR A 48 -5.10 -10.47 22.23
C TYR A 48 -5.63 -9.20 21.53
N LYS A 49 -5.24 -8.98 20.26
CA LYS A 49 -5.70 -7.85 19.45
C LYS A 49 -7.09 -8.05 18.85
N GLN A 50 -7.56 -9.31 18.77
CA GLN A 50 -8.90 -9.69 18.29
C GLN A 50 -9.28 -9.09 16.92
N LEU A 51 -8.31 -8.92 16.01
CA LEU A 51 -8.57 -8.35 14.68
C LEU A 51 -9.16 -9.41 13.75
N GLY A 52 -10.06 -8.97 12.87
CA GLY A 52 -10.73 -9.81 11.90
C GLY A 52 -10.21 -9.62 10.48
N ILE A 53 -10.92 -10.27 9.55
CA ILE A 53 -10.59 -10.20 8.12
C ILE A 53 -10.84 -8.82 7.50
N ASN A 54 -11.62 -7.96 8.16
CA ASN A 54 -11.88 -6.61 7.67
C ASN A 54 -10.68 -5.71 7.94
N GLU A 55 -10.08 -5.83 9.12
CA GLU A 55 -8.85 -5.12 9.48
C GLU A 55 -7.72 -5.53 8.52
N VAL A 56 -7.58 -6.83 8.21
CA VAL A 56 -6.62 -7.27 7.17
C VAL A 56 -6.80 -6.53 5.84
N LYS A 57 -8.05 -6.30 5.39
CA LYS A 57 -8.31 -5.59 4.14
C LYS A 57 -8.01 -4.10 4.26
N GLU A 58 -8.32 -3.50 5.40
CA GLU A 58 -8.06 -2.09 5.70
C GLU A 58 -6.55 -1.81 5.65
N GLU A 59 -5.76 -2.59 6.38
CA GLU A 59 -4.30 -2.47 6.38
C GLU A 59 -3.69 -2.71 4.99
N CYS A 60 -4.25 -3.63 4.20
CA CYS A 60 -3.83 -3.80 2.80
C CYS A 60 -4.11 -2.54 1.96
N VAL A 61 -5.22 -1.85 2.20
CA VAL A 61 -5.56 -0.60 1.52
C VAL A 61 -4.63 0.52 1.97
N ASP A 62 -4.27 0.58 3.25
CA ASP A 62 -3.31 1.58 3.75
C ASP A 62 -1.94 1.42 3.12
N VAL A 63 -1.43 0.18 3.00
CA VAL A 63 -0.20 -0.10 2.23
C VAL A 63 -0.32 0.39 0.79
N ILE A 64 -1.46 0.15 0.12
CA ILE A 64 -1.68 0.62 -1.26
C ILE A 64 -1.65 2.14 -1.33
N LEU A 65 -2.36 2.84 -0.44
CA LEU A 65 -2.45 4.30 -0.44
C LEU A 65 -1.10 4.95 -0.14
N VAL A 66 -0.38 4.47 0.88
CA VAL A 66 0.95 4.99 1.24
C VAL A 66 1.97 4.69 0.14
N SER A 67 1.92 3.50 -0.47
CA SER A 67 2.78 3.16 -1.61
C SER A 67 2.53 4.06 -2.82
N LEU A 68 1.26 4.33 -3.15
CA LEU A 68 0.90 5.22 -4.24
C LEU A 68 1.31 6.66 -3.95
N ALA A 69 1.12 7.12 -2.71
CA ALA A 69 1.54 8.46 -2.31
C ALA A 69 3.06 8.63 -2.39
N LEU A 70 3.82 7.63 -1.92
CA LEU A 70 5.27 7.59 -2.07
C LEU A 70 5.68 7.57 -3.56
N PHE A 71 5.02 6.77 -4.39
CA PHE A 71 5.29 6.70 -5.82
C PHE A 71 5.07 8.06 -6.50
N TYR A 72 3.92 8.69 -6.30
CA TYR A 72 3.61 9.98 -6.92
C TYR A 72 4.52 11.11 -6.46
N LYS A 73 5.17 10.98 -5.30
CA LYS A 73 6.15 11.94 -4.83
C LYS A 73 7.46 11.94 -5.62
N VAL A 74 7.79 10.81 -6.25
CA VAL A 74 9.02 10.63 -7.04
C VAL A 74 8.78 10.46 -8.53
N ALA A 75 7.52 10.32 -8.96
CA ALA A 75 7.15 10.19 -10.35
C ALA A 75 7.37 11.49 -11.12
N GLU A 76 7.91 11.41 -12.33
CA GLU A 76 8.14 12.58 -13.19
C GLU A 76 6.94 12.86 -14.09
N ASN A 77 6.16 11.82 -14.45
CA ASN A 77 4.96 11.95 -15.26
C ASN A 77 3.82 10.98 -14.89
N GLU A 78 2.62 11.28 -15.40
CA GLU A 78 1.40 10.55 -15.04
C GLU A 78 1.30 9.13 -15.62
N LYS A 79 2.10 8.80 -16.63
CA LYS A 79 2.01 7.52 -17.34
C LYS A 79 2.87 6.44 -16.69
N GLU A 80 3.90 6.82 -15.95
CA GLU A 80 4.86 5.90 -15.35
C GLU A 80 4.21 4.81 -14.51
N LEU A 81 3.23 5.14 -13.66
CA LEU A 81 2.57 4.14 -12.81
C LEU A 81 1.97 3.02 -13.67
N LYS A 82 1.22 3.38 -14.71
CA LYS A 82 0.53 2.43 -15.59
C LYS A 82 1.54 1.58 -16.34
N GLU A 83 2.58 2.18 -16.91
CA GLU A 83 3.63 1.48 -17.65
C GLU A 83 4.40 0.50 -16.76
N LEU A 84 4.74 0.92 -15.54
CA LEU A 84 5.43 0.09 -14.55
C LEU A 84 4.58 -1.09 -14.09
N ILE A 85 3.29 -0.86 -13.80
CA ILE A 85 2.35 -1.91 -13.41
C ILE A 85 2.23 -2.94 -14.53
N ILE A 86 1.95 -2.52 -15.78
CA ILE A 86 1.81 -3.43 -16.93
C ILE A 86 3.08 -4.28 -17.08
N ARG A 87 4.25 -3.65 -17.08
CA ARG A 87 5.53 -4.35 -17.19
C ARG A 87 5.75 -5.39 -16.07
N LYS A 88 5.32 -5.10 -14.84
CA LYS A 88 5.44 -6.03 -13.71
C LYS A 88 4.43 -7.17 -13.80
N MET A 89 3.19 -6.88 -14.20
CA MET A 89 2.15 -7.89 -14.44
C MET A 89 2.56 -8.87 -15.53
N ASP A 90 3.08 -8.38 -16.67
CA ASP A 90 3.59 -9.24 -17.75
C ASP A 90 4.69 -10.18 -17.26
N LYS A 91 5.57 -9.69 -16.38
CA LYS A 91 6.64 -10.50 -15.78
C LYS A 91 6.08 -11.55 -14.80
N TRP A 92 5.03 -11.24 -14.05
CA TRP A 92 4.36 -12.20 -13.17
C TRP A 92 3.67 -13.31 -13.97
N GLN A 93 2.92 -12.94 -15.00
CA GLN A 93 2.21 -13.89 -15.86
C GLN A 93 3.15 -14.88 -16.55
N ARG A 94 4.37 -14.47 -16.93
CA ARG A 94 5.37 -15.38 -17.52
C ARG A 94 6.04 -16.34 -16.54
N LYS A 95 5.93 -16.07 -15.23
CA LYS A 95 6.56 -16.84 -14.16
C LYS A 95 5.59 -17.75 -13.41
N MET A 96 4.30 -17.50 -13.53
CA MET A 96 3.23 -18.42 -13.15
C MET A 96 3.12 -19.52 -14.20
#